data_AF-A0A949AJW1-F1
#
_entry.id   AF-A0A949AJW1-F1
#
_cell.length_a   1.000
_cell.length_b   1.000
_cell.length_c   1.000
_cell.angle_alpha   90.00
_cell.angle_beta   90.00
_cell.angle_gamma   90.00
#
_symmetry.space_group_name_H-M   'P 1'
#
loop_
_entity.id
_entity.type
_entity.pdbx_description
1 polymer ?
#
loop_
_entity_poly.entity_id
_entity_poly.type
_entity_poly.pdbx_seq_one_letter_code
_entity_poly.pdbx_strand_id
1 'polypeptide(L)'
;MTKKKKCSNVLMFKCLPRSEREAFYYWGSNDKRGISLVLTLLIISSVLTGTILVADITIRHAQIIHGAEISEKAYFATETGIQKSAYQALKNYTDISTYSLSGTLDDGESTYTATVSVDTECPNPPTECSAGAISATNAWTISLSAGESFQLNIDINGTIYPASVQITRSGSTDTDIIVYECTTTTGTPRVCGETMSQEFSITFPYTFNITNYATKYYKLRINNAGSSSENYVLTPTGALPIGIEISSIGVYTGYERRLKTNLPKWQKFGI
;
A
#
# COMPACT_ATOMS: atom_id res chain seq x y z
N MET A 1 -18.86 -59.56 69.76
CA MET A 1 -17.71 -58.68 70.05
C MET A 1 -16.51 -59.16 69.24
N THR A 2 -16.11 -58.41 68.22
CA THR A 2 -14.83 -58.63 67.51
C THR A 2 -14.30 -57.26 67.10
N LYS A 3 -13.15 -56.89 67.67
CA LYS A 3 -12.53 -55.56 67.54
C LYS A 3 -11.97 -55.35 66.13
N LYS A 4 -12.42 -54.31 65.41
CA LYS A 4 -11.72 -53.78 64.23
C LYS A 4 -10.52 -52.93 64.67
N LYS A 5 -9.30 -53.35 64.29
CA LYS A 5 -8.09 -52.51 64.36
C LYS A 5 -8.11 -51.52 63.20
N LYS A 6 -8.10 -50.21 63.49
CA LYS A 6 -7.82 -49.13 62.51
C LYS A 6 -6.32 -49.16 62.17
N CYS A 7 -5.99 -49.28 60.89
CA CYS A 7 -4.65 -48.97 60.37
C CYS A 7 -4.64 -47.51 59.87
N SER A 8 -3.59 -46.77 60.23
CA SER A 8 -3.37 -45.36 59.88
C SER A 8 -2.60 -45.24 58.56
N ASN A 9 -2.85 -44.16 57.81
CA ASN A 9 -2.46 -43.94 56.41
C ASN A 9 -0.98 -43.63 56.15
N VAL A 10 -0.08 -43.91 57.09
CA VAL A 10 1.36 -43.66 56.92
C VAL A 10 2.08 -44.99 57.11
N LEU A 11 2.61 -45.54 56.01
CA LEU A 11 3.22 -46.87 55.84
C LEU A 11 2.25 -48.01 55.48
N MET A 12 1.60 -47.89 54.32
CA MET A 12 0.79 -48.95 53.69
C MET A 12 1.61 -50.18 53.22
N PHE A 13 2.94 -50.17 53.32
CA PHE A 13 3.81 -51.25 52.83
C PHE A 13 4.15 -52.35 53.84
N LYS A 14 3.83 -52.18 55.13
CA LYS A 14 4.21 -53.18 56.16
C LYS A 14 3.15 -54.25 56.45
N CYS A 15 1.93 -54.13 55.92
CA CYS A 15 0.82 -55.05 56.24
C CYS A 15 0.44 -56.04 55.13
N LEU A 16 1.29 -56.21 54.10
CA LEU A 16 1.09 -57.26 53.10
C LEU A 16 1.72 -58.59 53.57
N PRO A 17 1.01 -59.73 53.41
CA PRO A 17 1.49 -61.05 53.79
C PRO A 17 2.77 -61.41 53.04
N ARG A 18 3.68 -62.14 53.73
CA ARG A 18 5.05 -62.43 53.28
C ARG A 18 5.11 -63.15 51.92
N SER A 19 4.05 -63.86 51.53
CA SER A 19 3.93 -64.56 50.25
C SER A 19 3.79 -63.64 49.03
N GLU A 20 3.29 -62.41 49.20
CA GLU A 20 3.13 -61.47 48.06
C GLU A 20 4.38 -60.62 47.83
N ARG A 21 5.28 -60.53 48.81
CA ARG A 21 6.58 -59.86 48.64
C ARG A 21 7.55 -60.68 47.79
N GLU A 22 7.41 -62.00 47.74
CA GLU A 22 8.32 -62.85 46.96
C GLU A 22 7.85 -63.03 45.50
N ALA A 23 6.55 -62.85 45.21
CA ALA A 23 6.04 -62.88 43.83
C ALA A 23 6.53 -61.70 42.99
N PHE A 24 6.80 -60.54 43.59
CA PHE A 24 7.35 -59.38 42.88
C PHE A 24 8.85 -59.52 42.55
N TYR A 25 9.59 -60.38 43.27
CA TYR A 25 11.01 -60.64 43.01
C TYR A 25 11.24 -61.79 42.02
N TYR A 26 10.29 -62.72 41.86
CA TYR A 26 10.45 -63.90 40.99
C TYR A 26 10.06 -63.70 39.52
N TRP A 27 9.39 -62.60 39.16
CA TRP A 27 9.21 -62.16 37.76
C TRP A 27 10.43 -61.38 37.22
N GLY A 28 11.55 -61.51 37.92
CA GLY A 28 12.70 -60.65 37.74
C GLY A 28 13.91 -61.30 37.09
N SER A 29 14.08 -62.62 36.96
CA SER A 29 15.42 -63.17 36.61
C SER A 29 15.59 -63.71 35.18
N ASN A 30 14.55 -64.26 34.53
CA ASN A 30 14.65 -64.80 33.15
C ASN A 30 13.91 -63.96 32.08
N ASP A 31 13.00 -63.07 32.46
CA ASP A 31 12.27 -62.15 31.55
C ASP A 31 12.96 -60.78 31.35
N LYS A 32 14.11 -60.54 32.01
CA LYS A 32 14.86 -59.28 31.87
C LYS A 32 15.25 -58.97 30.41
N ARG A 33 15.48 -60.01 29.60
CA ARG A 33 15.86 -59.87 28.18
C ARG A 33 14.69 -59.36 27.33
N GLY A 34 13.46 -59.82 27.59
CA GLY A 34 12.27 -59.36 26.89
C GLY A 34 11.87 -57.93 27.27
N ILE A 35 11.91 -57.61 28.57
CA ILE A 35 11.58 -56.26 29.07
C ILE A 35 12.60 -55.23 28.57
N SER A 36 13.90 -55.58 28.53
CA SER A 36 14.94 -54.71 27.98
C SER A 36 14.76 -54.44 26.48
N LEU A 37 14.26 -55.42 25.73
CA LEU A 37 14.00 -55.27 24.29
C LEU A 37 12.79 -54.36 24.03
N VAL A 38 11.71 -54.51 24.81
CA VAL A 38 10.54 -53.63 24.71
C VAL A 38 10.88 -52.19 25.09
N LEU A 39 11.69 -51.99 26.14
CA LEU A 39 12.12 -50.66 26.57
C LEU A 39 12.98 -49.97 25.51
N THR A 40 13.93 -50.69 24.90
CA THR A 40 14.76 -50.14 23.83
C THR A 40 13.94 -49.82 22.58
N LEU A 41 12.97 -50.66 22.21
CA LEU A 41 12.02 -50.36 21.12
C LEU A 41 11.17 -49.12 21.41
N LEU A 42 10.72 -48.93 22.65
CA LEU A 42 9.99 -47.73 23.08
C LEU A 42 10.85 -46.47 23.00
N ILE A 43 12.11 -46.55 23.42
CA ILE A 43 13.06 -45.43 23.32
C ILE A 43 13.36 -45.11 21.86
N ILE A 44 13.62 -46.12 21.02
CA ILE A 44 13.86 -45.90 19.59
C ILE A 44 12.61 -45.32 18.91
N SER A 45 11.42 -45.82 19.25
CA SER A 45 10.16 -45.30 18.71
C SER A 45 9.89 -43.86 19.14
N SER A 46 10.17 -43.50 20.40
CA SER A 46 9.99 -42.12 20.87
C SER A 46 11.00 -41.16 20.23
N VAL A 47 12.27 -41.59 20.08
CA VAL A 47 13.30 -40.81 19.38
C VAL A 47 12.93 -40.64 17.90
N LEU A 48 12.50 -41.72 17.22
CA LEU A 48 12.10 -41.67 15.82
C LEU A 48 10.87 -40.79 15.59
N THR A 49 9.87 -40.87 16.47
CA THR A 49 8.69 -39.99 16.38
C THR A 49 9.10 -38.53 16.60
N GLY A 50 10.00 -38.28 17.55
CA GLY A 50 10.56 -36.94 17.79
C GLY A 50 11.29 -36.38 16.57
N THR A 51 12.13 -37.18 15.89
CA THR A 51 12.86 -36.71 14.70
C THR A 51 11.93 -36.44 13.53
N ILE A 52 10.89 -37.26 13.33
CA ILE A 52 9.88 -37.04 12.28
C ILE A 52 9.12 -35.73 12.51
N LEU A 53 8.72 -35.43 13.76
CA LEU A 53 8.05 -34.17 14.08
C LEU A 53 8.93 -32.94 13.82
N VAL A 54 10.20 -33.01 14.20
CA VAL A 54 11.15 -31.92 13.93
C VAL A 54 11.34 -31.74 12.41
N ALA A 55 11.43 -32.83 11.65
CA ALA A 55 11.55 -32.78 10.19
C ALA A 55 10.32 -32.16 9.51
N ASP A 56 9.09 -32.48 9.95
CA ASP A 56 7.88 -31.85 9.39
C ASP A 56 7.88 -30.33 9.68
N ILE A 57 8.24 -29.93 10.89
CA ILE A 57 8.32 -28.50 11.27
C ILE A 57 9.35 -27.75 10.41
N THR A 58 10.55 -28.33 10.21
CA THR A 58 11.59 -27.67 9.40
C THR A 58 11.21 -27.56 7.93
N ILE A 59 10.58 -28.60 7.36
CA ILE A 59 10.08 -28.56 5.98
C ILE A 59 9.03 -27.47 5.80
N ARG A 60 8.05 -27.38 6.70
CA ARG A 60 7.03 -26.31 6.65
C ARG A 60 7.65 -24.94 6.79
N HIS A 61 8.61 -24.78 7.69
CA HIS A 61 9.30 -23.49 7.86
C HIS A 61 10.07 -23.09 6.61
N ALA A 62 10.76 -24.03 5.96
CA ALA A 62 11.46 -23.79 4.70
C ALA A 62 10.49 -23.39 3.58
N GLN A 63 9.33 -24.06 3.48
CA GLN A 63 8.28 -23.70 2.51
C GLN A 63 7.72 -22.29 2.76
N ILE A 64 7.52 -21.89 4.01
CA ILE A 64 7.06 -20.55 4.38
C ILE A 64 8.09 -19.49 3.98
N ILE A 65 9.38 -19.72 4.28
CA ILE A 65 10.46 -18.80 3.91
C ILE A 65 10.54 -18.65 2.40
N HIS A 66 10.50 -19.77 1.66
CA HIS A 66 10.58 -19.73 0.21
C HIS A 66 9.38 -19.01 -0.42
N GLY A 67 8.17 -19.23 0.11
CA GLY A 67 6.98 -18.49 -0.31
C GLY A 67 7.08 -16.99 -0.04
N ALA A 68 7.70 -16.58 1.07
CA ALA A 68 7.94 -15.17 1.37
C ALA A 68 8.93 -14.53 0.38
N GLU A 69 10.04 -15.20 0.08
CA GLU A 69 11.04 -14.72 -0.87
C GLU A 69 10.44 -14.56 -2.29
N ILE A 70 9.69 -15.56 -2.76
CA ILE A 70 9.03 -15.50 -4.07
C ILE A 70 8.05 -14.32 -4.15
N SER A 71 7.26 -14.13 -3.09
CA SER A 71 6.33 -13.02 -2.99
C SER A 71 7.05 -11.66 -2.97
N GLU A 72 8.20 -11.58 -2.31
CA GLU A 72 9.01 -10.36 -2.22
C GLU A 72 9.58 -9.97 -3.59
N LYS A 73 10.07 -10.94 -4.38
CA LYS A 73 10.52 -10.69 -5.76
C LYS A 73 9.39 -10.18 -6.65
N ALA A 74 8.21 -10.79 -6.58
CA ALA A 74 7.03 -10.30 -7.30
C ALA A 74 6.64 -8.87 -6.87
N TYR A 75 6.78 -8.55 -5.58
CA TYR A 75 6.57 -7.20 -5.05
C TYR A 75 7.56 -6.20 -5.65
N PHE A 76 8.86 -6.50 -5.64
CA PHE A 76 9.89 -5.62 -6.23
C PHE A 76 9.72 -5.41 -7.74
N ALA A 77 9.29 -6.45 -8.47
CA ALA A 77 8.93 -6.31 -9.88
C ALA A 77 7.77 -5.33 -10.06
N THR A 78 6.75 -5.45 -9.22
CA THR A 78 5.59 -4.56 -9.25
C THR A 78 5.99 -3.11 -8.99
N GLU A 79 6.77 -2.86 -7.94
CA GLU A 79 7.31 -1.54 -7.58
C GLU A 79 8.17 -0.94 -8.70
N THR A 80 9.01 -1.76 -9.33
CA THR A 80 9.81 -1.31 -10.47
C THR A 80 8.93 -0.83 -11.62
N GLY A 81 7.85 -1.56 -11.92
CA GLY A 81 6.86 -1.14 -12.92
C GLY A 81 6.19 0.19 -12.59
N ILE A 82 5.87 0.42 -11.32
CA ILE A 82 5.34 1.70 -10.83
C ILE A 82 6.35 2.83 -11.04
N GLN A 83 7.57 2.67 -10.55
CA GLN A 83 8.59 3.72 -10.59
C GLN A 83 8.98 4.08 -12.03
N LYS A 84 9.15 3.09 -12.91
CA LYS A 84 9.44 3.33 -14.33
C LYS A 84 8.27 4.02 -15.03
N SER A 85 7.03 3.63 -14.75
CA SER A 85 5.84 4.27 -15.34
C SER A 85 5.68 5.70 -14.85
N ALA A 86 5.91 5.94 -13.55
CA ALA A 86 5.91 7.28 -12.96
C ALA A 86 6.98 8.16 -13.60
N TYR A 87 8.19 7.63 -13.80
CA TYR A 87 9.26 8.36 -14.48
C TYR A 87 8.86 8.72 -15.93
N GLN A 88 8.29 7.79 -16.68
CA GLN A 88 7.90 8.02 -18.07
C GLN A 88 6.75 9.02 -18.20
N ALA A 89 5.76 8.96 -17.31
CA ALA A 89 4.64 9.89 -17.27
C ALA A 89 5.05 11.29 -16.77
N LEU A 90 5.82 11.38 -15.68
CA LEU A 90 6.13 12.64 -15.00
C LEU A 90 7.36 13.35 -15.56
N LYS A 91 8.43 12.61 -15.87
CA LYS A 91 9.71 13.21 -16.32
C LYS A 91 9.83 13.26 -17.83
N ASN A 92 9.48 12.18 -18.52
CA ASN A 92 9.52 12.12 -19.98
C ASN A 92 8.25 12.67 -20.64
N TYR A 93 7.23 12.99 -19.85
CA TYR A 93 5.98 13.58 -20.35
C TYR A 93 5.32 12.71 -21.43
N THR A 94 5.40 11.39 -21.26
CA THR A 94 4.84 10.44 -22.22
C THR A 94 3.31 10.57 -22.25
N ASP A 95 2.72 10.50 -23.43
CA ASP A 95 1.26 10.48 -23.59
C ASP A 95 0.68 9.25 -22.88
N ILE A 96 -0.14 9.45 -21.85
CA ILE A 96 -0.65 8.36 -21.02
C ILE A 96 -1.90 7.69 -21.60
N SER A 97 -2.55 8.26 -22.62
CA SER A 97 -3.85 7.77 -23.13
C SER A 97 -3.81 6.31 -23.61
N THR A 98 -2.65 5.87 -24.08
CA THR A 98 -2.40 4.49 -24.55
C THR A 98 -1.14 3.89 -23.92
N TYR A 99 -0.63 4.48 -22.84
CA TYR A 99 0.67 4.07 -22.30
C TYR A 99 0.56 2.80 -21.47
N SER A 100 1.35 1.80 -21.85
CA SER A 100 1.62 0.62 -21.05
C SER A 100 3.11 0.31 -21.10
N LEU A 101 3.63 -0.20 -19.99
CA LEU A 101 5.02 -0.61 -19.87
C LEU A 101 5.07 -2.06 -19.44
N SER A 102 5.92 -2.85 -20.07
CA SER A 102 6.25 -4.19 -19.60
C SER A 102 7.75 -4.42 -19.68
N GLY A 103 8.24 -5.34 -18.87
CA GLY A 103 9.64 -5.76 -18.93
C GLY A 103 9.97 -6.84 -17.93
N THR A 104 11.23 -7.25 -17.97
CA THR A 104 11.82 -8.23 -17.07
C THR A 104 12.88 -7.53 -16.22
N LEU A 105 13.06 -7.95 -14.97
CA LEU A 105 14.18 -7.51 -14.13
C LEU A 105 15.48 -8.24 -14.54
N ASP A 106 16.60 -7.80 -13.96
CA ASP A 106 17.94 -8.34 -14.27
C ASP A 106 18.12 -9.81 -13.85
N ASP A 107 17.22 -10.34 -13.01
CA ASP A 107 17.19 -11.75 -12.66
C ASP A 107 16.68 -12.66 -13.81
N GLY A 108 16.15 -12.07 -14.88
CA GLY A 108 15.68 -12.78 -16.07
C GLY A 108 14.36 -13.53 -15.91
N GLU A 109 13.80 -13.55 -14.70
CA GLU A 109 12.61 -14.34 -14.33
C GLU A 109 11.46 -13.46 -13.84
N SER A 110 11.76 -12.38 -13.11
CA SER A 110 10.76 -11.47 -12.59
C SER A 110 10.28 -10.53 -13.70
N THR A 111 8.98 -10.52 -13.95
CA THR A 111 8.37 -9.65 -14.97
C THR A 111 7.42 -8.65 -14.34
N TYR A 112 7.24 -7.51 -14.99
CA TYR A 112 6.27 -6.50 -14.59
C TYR A 112 5.49 -5.99 -15.80
N THR A 113 4.24 -5.64 -15.57
CA THR A 113 3.39 -4.92 -16.51
C THR A 113 2.68 -3.80 -15.77
N ALA A 114 2.75 -2.57 -16.27
CA ALA A 114 2.14 -1.40 -15.67
C ALA A 114 1.31 -0.63 -16.70
N THR A 115 0.17 -0.14 -16.25
CA THR A 115 -0.72 0.74 -16.99
C THR A 115 -0.92 2.04 -16.22
N VAL A 116 -1.09 3.14 -16.95
CA VAL A 116 -1.32 4.46 -16.36
C VAL A 116 -2.70 4.94 -16.79
N SER A 117 -3.47 5.47 -15.85
CA SER A 117 -4.78 6.07 -16.09
C SER A 117 -4.86 7.45 -15.45
N VAL A 118 -5.74 8.28 -15.98
CA VAL A 118 -6.02 9.60 -15.42
C VAL A 118 -6.83 9.45 -14.13
N ASP A 119 -6.45 10.16 -13.08
CA ASP A 119 -7.27 10.31 -11.89
C ASP A 119 -8.08 11.61 -11.97
N THR A 120 -9.40 11.47 -11.93
CA THR A 120 -10.38 12.57 -11.88
C THR A 120 -11.21 12.54 -10.60
N GLU A 121 -11.02 11.52 -9.76
CA GLU A 121 -11.89 11.26 -8.62
C GLU A 121 -11.65 12.26 -7.49
N CYS A 122 -12.68 12.50 -6.69
CA CYS A 122 -12.56 13.34 -5.51
C CYS A 122 -11.46 12.82 -4.54
N PRO A 123 -10.54 13.67 -4.07
CA PRO A 123 -9.54 13.30 -3.07
C PRO A 123 -10.16 12.78 -1.77
N ASN A 124 -9.48 11.82 -1.14
CA ASN A 124 -9.83 11.33 0.19
C ASN A 124 -9.13 12.22 1.25
N PRO A 125 -9.83 12.76 2.27
CA PRO A 125 -11.21 12.53 2.66
C PRO A 125 -12.27 13.23 1.77
N PRO A 126 -13.45 12.61 1.57
CA PRO A 126 -14.54 13.12 0.72
C PRO A 126 -15.26 14.36 1.32
N THR A 127 -14.64 15.04 2.28
CA THR A 127 -15.13 16.33 2.78
C THR A 127 -14.97 17.45 1.76
N GLU A 128 -14.13 17.23 0.75
CA GLU A 128 -13.80 18.24 -0.25
C GLU A 128 -14.72 18.16 -1.49
N CYS A 129 -15.32 17.01 -1.78
CA CYS A 129 -16.28 16.83 -2.88
C CYS A 129 -17.08 15.52 -2.68
N SER A 130 -18.16 15.34 -3.44
CA SER A 130 -18.89 14.07 -3.45
C SER A 130 -18.08 12.99 -4.16
N ALA A 131 -18.33 11.71 -3.84
CA ALA A 131 -17.71 10.59 -4.55
C ALA A 131 -17.99 10.67 -6.06
N GLY A 132 -16.96 10.43 -6.88
CA GLY A 132 -17.03 10.59 -8.33
C GLY A 132 -16.07 11.65 -8.85
N ALA A 133 -16.07 11.81 -10.18
CA ALA A 133 -15.21 12.75 -10.87
C ALA A 133 -15.50 14.22 -10.50
N ILE A 134 -14.45 15.02 -10.29
CA ILE A 134 -14.56 16.46 -10.09
C ILE A 134 -15.07 17.09 -11.39
N SER A 135 -16.21 17.78 -11.31
CA SER A 135 -16.94 18.30 -12.47
C SER A 135 -17.81 19.49 -12.09
N ALA A 136 -18.53 20.08 -13.05
CA ALA A 136 -19.47 21.17 -12.77
C ALA A 136 -20.56 20.80 -11.74
N THR A 137 -20.96 19.53 -11.69
CA THR A 137 -21.96 19.01 -10.73
C THR A 137 -21.34 18.46 -9.45
N ASN A 138 -20.01 18.32 -9.41
CA ASN A 138 -19.25 17.84 -8.27
C ASN A 138 -18.01 18.71 -8.09
N ALA A 139 -18.24 19.96 -7.68
CA ALA A 139 -17.19 20.95 -7.49
C ALA A 139 -16.26 20.57 -6.32
N TRP A 140 -14.99 20.93 -6.43
CA TRP A 140 -13.99 20.61 -5.43
C TRP A 140 -13.78 21.78 -4.46
N THR A 141 -14.10 21.56 -3.19
CA THR A 141 -13.96 22.51 -2.08
C THR A 141 -12.64 22.29 -1.36
N ILE A 142 -11.82 23.32 -1.31
CA ILE A 142 -10.49 23.31 -0.73
C ILE A 142 -10.49 24.28 0.45
N SER A 143 -10.40 23.73 1.66
CA SER A 143 -10.18 24.53 2.87
C SER A 143 -8.70 24.83 3.04
N LEU A 144 -8.37 26.12 3.20
CA LEU A 144 -7.02 26.63 3.48
C LEU A 144 -7.05 27.51 4.73
N SER A 145 -6.21 27.20 5.71
CA SER A 145 -5.95 28.03 6.88
C SER A 145 -5.17 29.29 6.51
N ALA A 146 -5.11 30.25 7.44
CA ALA A 146 -4.32 31.46 7.26
C ALA A 146 -2.85 31.11 6.96
N GLY A 147 -2.31 31.61 5.85
CA GLY A 147 -0.95 31.34 5.39
C GLY A 147 -0.77 30.03 4.62
N GLU A 148 -1.81 29.21 4.46
CA GLU A 148 -1.77 28.02 3.61
C GLU A 148 -1.96 28.37 2.13
N SER A 149 -1.43 27.51 1.26
CA SER A 149 -1.63 27.60 -0.18
C SER A 149 -1.93 26.26 -0.80
N PHE A 150 -2.76 26.27 -1.83
CA PHE A 150 -3.06 25.11 -2.65
C PHE A 150 -2.39 25.27 -4.00
N GLN A 151 -1.83 24.19 -4.54
CA GLN A 151 -1.29 24.16 -5.90
C GLN A 151 -1.90 23.00 -6.67
N LEU A 152 -2.32 23.26 -7.91
CA LEU A 152 -2.74 22.27 -8.90
C LEU A 152 -1.92 22.43 -10.18
N ASN A 153 -1.31 21.35 -10.62
CA ASN A 153 -0.56 21.27 -11.87
C ASN A 153 -1.42 20.62 -12.96
N ILE A 154 -1.50 21.29 -14.10
CA ILE A 154 -2.22 20.86 -15.30
C ILE A 154 -1.17 20.50 -16.34
N ASP A 155 -0.63 19.30 -16.19
CA ASP A 155 0.54 18.81 -16.93
C ASP A 155 0.52 17.29 -17.14
N ILE A 156 -0.66 16.72 -17.33
CA ILE A 156 -0.76 15.31 -17.69
C ILE A 156 -0.87 15.24 -19.22
N ASN A 157 0.11 14.62 -19.86
CA ASN A 157 0.07 14.44 -21.31
C ASN A 157 -0.91 13.32 -21.69
N GLY A 158 -1.69 13.50 -22.76
CA GLY A 158 -2.68 12.49 -23.17
C GLY A 158 -4.01 12.52 -22.41
N THR A 159 -4.25 13.56 -21.59
CA THR A 159 -5.56 13.79 -20.96
C THR A 159 -6.31 14.96 -21.57
N ILE A 160 -7.62 14.99 -21.33
CA ILE A 160 -8.51 16.08 -21.72
C ILE A 160 -8.79 16.91 -20.47
N TYR A 161 -8.38 18.18 -20.49
CA TYR A 161 -8.70 19.14 -19.44
C TYR A 161 -9.97 19.95 -19.79
N PRO A 162 -10.69 20.47 -18.78
CA PRO A 162 -11.80 21.38 -19.01
C PRO A 162 -11.28 22.71 -19.59
N ALA A 163 -12.12 23.39 -20.37
CA ALA A 163 -11.75 24.67 -20.99
C ALA A 163 -11.47 25.77 -19.95
N SER A 164 -12.16 25.73 -18.81
CA SER A 164 -11.91 26.61 -17.67
C SER A 164 -12.31 25.99 -16.34
N VAL A 165 -11.79 26.58 -15.27
CA VAL A 165 -12.20 26.32 -13.88
C VAL A 165 -12.65 27.64 -13.27
N GLN A 166 -13.90 27.71 -12.84
CA GLN A 166 -14.39 28.83 -12.06
C GLN A 166 -13.98 28.63 -10.60
N ILE A 167 -13.35 29.64 -10.02
CA ILE A 167 -12.90 29.64 -8.64
C ILE A 167 -13.76 30.65 -7.88
N THR A 168 -14.43 30.17 -6.85
CA THR A 168 -15.19 31.00 -5.91
C THR A 168 -14.63 30.82 -4.50
N ARG A 169 -14.97 31.74 -3.61
CA ARG A 169 -14.58 31.68 -2.19
C ARG A 169 -15.75 32.07 -1.31
N SER A 170 -15.75 31.57 -0.07
CA SER A 170 -16.83 31.85 0.89
C SER A 170 -16.74 33.21 1.60
N GLY A 171 -15.54 33.76 1.76
CA GLY A 171 -15.28 34.95 2.57
C GLY A 171 -14.65 36.11 1.81
N SER A 172 -14.22 37.13 2.57
CA SER A 172 -13.70 38.40 2.06
C SER A 172 -12.21 38.63 2.35
N THR A 173 -11.48 37.56 2.69
CA THR A 173 -10.06 37.62 3.03
C THR A 173 -9.18 38.02 1.86
N ASP A 174 -7.99 38.55 2.11
CA ASP A 174 -7.01 38.78 1.05
C ASP A 174 -6.54 37.43 0.49
N THR A 175 -6.65 37.25 -0.83
CA THR A 175 -6.26 36.04 -1.54
C THR A 175 -5.46 36.43 -2.77
N ASP A 176 -4.36 35.72 -2.98
CA ASP A 176 -3.59 35.81 -4.22
C ASP A 176 -3.78 34.53 -5.02
N ILE A 177 -4.01 34.66 -6.34
CA ILE A 177 -3.96 33.52 -7.26
C ILE A 177 -2.80 33.75 -8.20
N ILE A 178 -1.90 32.78 -8.25
CA ILE A 178 -0.75 32.79 -9.14
C ILE A 178 -1.00 31.75 -10.23
N VAL A 179 -0.96 32.19 -11.48
CA VAL A 179 -1.19 31.34 -12.66
C VAL A 179 0.08 31.27 -13.49
N TYR A 180 0.80 30.17 -13.35
CA TYR A 180 1.94 29.90 -14.19
C TYR A 180 1.46 29.29 -15.49
N GLU A 181 1.83 29.89 -16.62
CA GLU A 181 1.67 29.28 -17.92
C GLU A 181 3.03 29.11 -18.60
N CYS A 182 3.16 28.04 -19.36
CA CYS A 182 4.37 27.78 -20.10
C CYS A 182 3.99 27.14 -21.44
N THR A 183 4.46 27.74 -22.54
CA THR A 183 4.33 27.13 -23.86
C THR A 183 5.33 26.01 -23.99
N THR A 184 4.87 24.84 -24.39
CA THR A 184 5.72 23.65 -24.39
C THR A 184 6.07 23.26 -25.81
N THR A 185 7.36 23.23 -26.10
CA THR A 185 7.88 22.77 -27.38
C THR A 185 7.88 21.25 -27.43
N THR A 186 7.69 20.69 -28.61
CA THR A 186 7.74 19.25 -28.83
C THR A 186 9.16 18.73 -28.63
N GLY A 187 9.40 17.98 -27.55
CA GLY A 187 10.70 17.36 -27.23
C GLY A 187 10.73 16.71 -25.84
N THR A 188 11.59 15.69 -25.66
CA THR A 188 11.84 15.03 -24.37
C THR A 188 13.25 15.38 -23.86
N PRO A 189 13.42 15.90 -22.63
CA PRO A 189 12.38 16.31 -21.66
C PRO A 189 11.67 17.61 -22.07
N ARG A 190 10.46 17.83 -21.55
CA ARG A 190 9.67 19.05 -21.81
C ARG A 190 10.48 20.27 -21.33
N VAL A 191 10.82 21.17 -22.25
CA VAL A 191 11.49 22.43 -21.92
C VAL A 191 10.42 23.50 -21.76
N CYS A 192 10.41 24.15 -20.59
CA CYS A 192 9.51 25.25 -20.32
C CYS A 192 10.20 26.60 -20.50
N GLY A 193 9.68 27.41 -21.42
CA GLY A 193 9.93 28.85 -21.42
C GLY A 193 9.04 29.47 -20.34
N GLU A 194 9.59 29.72 -19.16
CA GLU A 194 8.83 30.22 -18.02
C GLU A 194 8.27 31.62 -18.32
N THR A 195 6.96 31.71 -18.52
CA THR A 195 6.25 33.00 -18.50
C THR A 195 5.30 32.97 -17.31
N MET A 196 5.78 33.43 -16.14
CA MET A 196 4.92 33.54 -14.97
C MET A 196 3.94 34.71 -15.18
N SER A 197 2.64 34.43 -15.14
CA SER A 197 1.63 35.47 -14.93
C SER A 197 1.25 35.44 -13.45
N GLN A 198 1.38 36.58 -12.77
CA GLN A 198 0.96 36.71 -11.38
C GLN A 198 -0.14 37.77 -11.30
N GLU A 199 -1.28 37.40 -10.75
CA GLU A 199 -2.41 38.28 -10.57
C GLU A 199 -2.65 38.51 -9.08
N PHE A 200 -2.62 39.77 -8.67
CA PHE A 200 -2.90 40.19 -7.29
C PHE A 200 -4.27 40.85 -7.22
N SER A 201 -4.94 40.80 -6.06
CA SER A 201 -6.21 41.48 -5.81
C SER A 201 -7.33 41.07 -6.80
N ILE A 202 -7.56 39.77 -6.91
CA ILE A 202 -8.49 39.20 -7.87
C ILE A 202 -9.94 39.38 -7.44
N THR A 203 -10.79 39.76 -8.38
CA THR A 203 -12.24 39.78 -8.17
C THR A 203 -12.80 38.37 -8.31
N PHE A 204 -13.47 37.89 -7.26
CA PHE A 204 -14.19 36.62 -7.31
C PHE A 204 -15.63 36.84 -7.84
N PRO A 205 -16.17 35.92 -8.66
CA PRO A 205 -15.57 34.66 -9.09
C PRO A 205 -14.45 34.85 -10.12
N TYR A 206 -13.35 34.12 -9.96
CA TYR A 206 -12.23 34.12 -10.91
C TYR A 206 -12.38 32.99 -11.92
N THR A 207 -12.10 33.26 -13.20
CA THR A 207 -12.13 32.23 -14.23
C THR A 207 -10.73 31.91 -14.69
N PHE A 208 -10.25 30.72 -14.33
CA PHE A 208 -8.97 30.21 -14.79
C PHE A 208 -9.15 29.52 -16.15
N ASN A 209 -8.61 30.12 -17.21
CA ASN A 209 -8.74 29.65 -18.59
C ASN A 209 -7.62 28.67 -18.97
N ILE A 210 -7.99 27.49 -19.46
CA ILE A 210 -7.09 26.37 -19.76
C ILE A 210 -7.30 25.87 -21.21
N THR A 211 -7.87 26.71 -22.08
CA THR A 211 -8.28 26.34 -23.45
C THR A 211 -7.14 25.80 -24.33
N ASN A 212 -5.88 26.17 -24.02
CA ASN A 212 -4.70 25.74 -24.79
C ASN A 212 -3.89 24.64 -24.08
N TYR A 213 -4.51 23.83 -23.21
CA TYR A 213 -3.82 22.76 -22.46
C TYR A 213 -3.01 21.77 -23.33
N ALA A 214 -3.40 21.59 -24.60
CA ALA A 214 -2.69 20.72 -25.53
C ALA A 214 -1.27 21.24 -25.87
N THR A 215 -1.03 22.55 -25.76
CA THR A 215 0.26 23.18 -26.12
C THR A 215 0.90 23.93 -24.95
N LYS A 216 0.20 24.03 -23.82
CA LYS A 216 0.64 24.75 -22.64
C LYS A 216 0.62 23.88 -21.39
N TYR A 217 1.59 24.10 -20.52
CA TYR A 217 1.57 23.71 -19.13
C TYR A 217 0.88 24.82 -18.33
N TYR A 218 0.00 24.44 -17.42
CA TYR A 218 -0.50 25.38 -16.43
C TYR A 218 -0.25 24.91 -15.00
N LYS A 219 0.01 25.86 -14.11
CA LYS A 219 -0.03 25.65 -12.66
C LYS A 219 -0.84 26.75 -12.02
N LEU A 220 -1.87 26.34 -11.29
CA LEU A 220 -2.69 27.20 -10.47
C LEU A 220 -2.18 27.13 -9.03
N ARG A 221 -1.92 28.28 -8.41
CA ARG A 221 -1.65 28.37 -6.97
C ARG A 221 -2.61 29.36 -6.33
N ILE A 222 -3.29 28.96 -5.27
CA ILE A 222 -4.18 29.80 -4.47
C ILE A 222 -3.52 29.98 -3.11
N ASN A 223 -3.26 31.22 -2.70
CA ASN A 223 -2.69 31.53 -1.39
C ASN A 223 -3.75 32.20 -0.53
N ASN A 224 -4.03 31.64 0.64
CA ASN A 224 -4.82 32.33 1.66
C ASN A 224 -3.91 33.28 2.44
N ALA A 225 -3.81 34.52 1.97
CA ALA A 225 -3.04 35.58 2.63
C ALA A 225 -3.79 36.23 3.80
N GLY A 226 -5.05 35.85 4.02
CA GLY A 226 -5.87 36.34 5.12
C GLY A 226 -5.48 35.79 6.49
N SER A 227 -6.15 36.31 7.52
CA SER A 227 -5.94 35.92 8.92
C SER A 227 -6.85 34.79 9.41
N SER A 228 -7.75 34.27 8.57
CA SER A 228 -8.70 33.22 8.92
C SER A 228 -8.73 32.13 7.85
N SER A 229 -9.21 30.94 8.21
CA SER A 229 -9.45 29.87 7.24
C SER A 229 -10.50 30.28 6.21
N GLU A 230 -10.32 29.82 4.98
CA GLU A 230 -11.16 30.15 3.83
C GLU A 230 -11.43 28.88 3.01
N ASN A 231 -12.63 28.78 2.44
CA ASN A 231 -12.99 27.70 1.52
C ASN A 231 -13.01 28.22 0.10
N TYR A 232 -12.23 27.58 -0.77
CA TYR A 232 -12.21 27.83 -2.21
C TYR A 232 -12.94 26.71 -2.93
N VAL A 233 -13.88 27.04 -3.81
CA VAL A 233 -14.62 26.06 -4.59
C VAL A 233 -14.20 26.16 -6.05
N LEU A 234 -13.67 25.06 -6.58
CA LEU A 234 -13.25 24.90 -7.96
C LEU A 234 -14.36 24.18 -8.73
N THR A 235 -14.98 24.91 -9.66
CA THR A 235 -16.05 24.41 -10.53
C THR A 235 -15.55 24.34 -11.97
N PRO A 236 -15.03 23.19 -12.43
CA PRO A 236 -14.58 23.02 -13.81
C PRO A 236 -15.77 22.92 -14.79
N THR A 237 -15.56 23.34 -16.06
CA THR A 237 -16.57 23.18 -17.13
C THR A 237 -16.72 21.74 -17.63
N GLY A 238 -15.90 20.80 -17.14
CA GLY A 238 -15.85 19.39 -17.51
C GLY A 238 -15.16 18.57 -16.42
N ALA A 239 -14.84 17.30 -16.67
CA ALA A 239 -14.06 16.51 -15.71
C ALA A 239 -12.67 17.14 -15.52
N LEU A 240 -12.22 17.30 -14.28
CA LEU A 240 -10.90 17.85 -13.95
C LEU A 240 -9.93 16.73 -13.57
N PRO A 241 -8.93 16.42 -14.42
CA PRO A 241 -7.80 15.58 -14.03
C PRO A 241 -7.00 16.22 -12.89
N ILE A 242 -6.83 15.48 -11.81
CA ILE A 242 -6.09 15.93 -10.61
C ILE A 242 -4.86 15.07 -10.32
N GLY A 243 -4.64 13.99 -11.06
CA GLY A 243 -3.54 13.06 -10.83
C GLY A 243 -3.46 11.98 -11.89
N ILE A 244 -2.55 11.04 -11.67
CA ILE A 244 -2.49 9.78 -12.43
C ILE A 244 -2.53 8.61 -11.45
N GLU A 245 -3.29 7.58 -11.80
CA GLU A 245 -3.24 6.27 -11.14
C GLU A 245 -2.33 5.36 -11.97
N ILE A 246 -1.39 4.70 -11.30
CA ILE A 246 -0.53 3.66 -11.90
C ILE A 246 -0.91 2.33 -11.28
N SER A 247 -1.33 1.39 -12.13
CA SER A 247 -1.60 0.01 -11.75
C SER A 247 -0.49 -0.87 -12.32
N SER A 248 0.19 -1.61 -11.46
CA SER A 248 1.29 -2.50 -11.84
C SER A 248 1.02 -3.93 -11.36
N ILE A 249 1.45 -4.89 -12.15
CA ILE A 249 1.40 -6.32 -11.88
C ILE A 249 2.82 -6.85 -12.01
N GLY A 250 3.39 -7.38 -10.93
CA GLY A 250 4.66 -8.08 -10.91
C GLY A 250 4.45 -9.59 -10.76
N VAL A 251 5.18 -10.38 -11.55
CA VAL A 251 5.08 -11.84 -11.58
C VAL A 251 6.45 -12.45 -11.39
N TYR A 252 6.56 -13.40 -10.45
CA TYR A 252 7.75 -14.23 -10.27
C TYR A 252 7.33 -15.67 -9.96
N THR A 253 7.83 -16.65 -10.74
CA THR A 253 7.61 -18.10 -10.54
C THR A 253 6.15 -18.50 -10.25
N GLY A 254 5.19 -17.86 -10.93
CA GLY A 254 3.76 -18.13 -10.80
C GLY A 254 3.04 -17.37 -9.68
N TYR A 255 3.77 -16.58 -8.88
CA TYR A 255 3.18 -15.64 -7.92
C TYR A 255 2.99 -14.28 -8.55
N GLU A 256 1.84 -13.69 -8.30
CA GLU A 256 1.46 -12.38 -8.81
C GLU A 256 1.23 -11.40 -7.67
N ARG A 257 1.78 -10.20 -7.80
CA ARG A 257 1.51 -9.06 -6.92
C ARG A 257 0.93 -7.93 -7.76
N ARG A 258 -0.12 -7.30 -7.24
CA ARG A 258 -0.75 -6.13 -7.86
C ARG A 258 -0.64 -4.96 -6.90
N LEU A 259 -0.18 -3.83 -7.41
CA LEU A 259 -0.14 -2.58 -6.65
C LEU A 259 -0.76 -1.48 -7.49
N LYS A 260 -1.46 -0.58 -6.80
CA LYS A 260 -1.99 0.64 -7.36
C LYS A 260 -1.45 1.81 -6.54
N THR A 261 -0.97 2.83 -7.22
CA THR A 261 -0.54 4.06 -6.59
C THR A 261 -1.16 5.25 -7.29
N ASN A 262 -1.52 6.27 -6.52
CA ASN A 262 -2.00 7.53 -7.03
C ASN A 262 -0.89 8.57 -6.88
N LEU A 263 -0.60 9.27 -7.98
CA LEU A 263 0.35 10.36 -8.02
C LEU A 263 -0.44 11.67 -8.24
N PRO A 264 -0.82 12.36 -7.16
CA PRO A 264 -1.58 13.60 -7.27
C PRO A 264 -0.72 14.67 -7.94
N LYS A 265 -1.37 15.47 -8.79
CA LYS A 265 -0.82 16.68 -9.39
C LYS A 265 -1.21 17.92 -8.59
N TRP A 266 -1.65 17.73 -7.36
CA TRP A 266 -2.02 18.80 -6.44
C TRP A 266 -1.35 18.61 -5.09
N GLN A 267 -1.24 19.70 -4.33
CA GLN A 267 -0.70 19.69 -2.98
C GLN A 267 -1.16 20.93 -2.20
N LYS A 268 -1.31 20.78 -0.89
CA LYS A 268 -1.46 21.88 0.05
C LYS A 268 -0.12 22.15 0.72
N PHE A 269 0.24 23.42 0.84
CA PHE A 269 1.41 23.91 1.55
C PHE A 269 0.95 24.81 2.69
N GLY A 270 1.68 24.79 3.80
CA GLY A 270 1.39 25.60 4.98
C GLY A 270 2.62 25.74 5.86
N ILE A 271 2.49 26.56 6.89
CA ILE A 271 3.50 26.74 7.95
C ILE A 271 3.48 25.53 8.88
#